data_AF-A0A4Y2KU87-F1
#
_entry.id   AF-A0A4Y2KU87-F1
#
_cell.length_a   1.000
_cell.length_b   1.000
_cell.length_c   1.000
_cell.angle_alpha   90.00
_cell.angle_beta   90.00
_cell.angle_gamma   90.00
#
_symmetry.space_group_name_H-M   'P 1'
#
loop_
_entity.id
_entity.type
_entity.pdbx_description
1 polymer ?
#
loop_
_entity_poly.entity_id
_entity_poly.type
_entity_poly.pdbx_seq_one_letter_code
_entity_poly.pdbx_strand_id
1 'polypeptide(L)'
;MYNFYRRFIPRAAHILAPLNKFLEGHQNKRKSPHPSKKTENTLQWTEETEKAFTLAKQALVDATLLKYPIPGAQLSLWTDASDLAIGSSLMQLSGDKWEPIAFLSMKLSKSQRNWST
;
A
#
# COMPACT_ATOMS: atom_id res chain seq x y z
N MET A 1 -6.03 3.60 11.13
CA MET A 1 -5.85 5.01 10.74
C MET A 1 -5.07 5.17 9.43
N TYR A 2 -3.89 4.57 9.25
CA TYR A 2 -3.08 4.71 8.01
C TYR A 2 -3.86 4.45 6.71
N ASN A 3 -4.71 3.41 6.66
CA ASN A 3 -5.49 3.08 5.47
C ASN A 3 -6.45 4.20 5.02
N PHE A 4 -6.93 5.05 5.92
CA PHE A 4 -7.78 6.18 5.59
C PHE A 4 -7.02 7.22 4.74
N TYR A 5 -5.75 7.47 5.09
CA TYR A 5 -4.87 8.41 4.40
C TYR A 5 -4.09 7.79 3.23
N ARG A 6 -4.32 6.51 2.92
CA ARG A 6 -3.56 5.78 1.89
C ARG A 6 -3.58 6.45 0.52
N ARG A 7 -4.66 7.17 0.18
CA ARG A 7 -4.79 7.90 -1.09
C ARG A 7 -3.86 9.11 -1.21
N PHE A 8 -3.37 9.63 -0.09
CA PHE A 8 -2.46 10.78 -0.02
C PHE A 8 -0.99 10.33 0.05
N ILE A 9 -0.74 9.03 0.10
CA ILE A 9 0.60 8.46 0.30
C ILE A 9 1.03 7.69 -0.94
N PRO A 10 2.05 8.16 -1.68
CA PRO A 10 2.59 7.40 -2.79
C PRO A 10 3.24 6.10 -2.29
N ARG A 11 3.11 5.03 -3.09
CA ARG A 11 3.76 3.73 -2.82
C ARG A 11 3.43 3.10 -1.45
N ALA A 12 2.25 3.40 -0.92
CA ALA A 12 1.82 2.92 0.40
C ALA A 12 1.85 1.38 0.56
N ALA A 13 1.72 0.58 -0.51
CA ALA A 13 1.85 -0.86 -0.42
C ALA A 13 3.28 -1.30 -0.10
N HIS A 14 4.29 -0.66 -0.69
CA HIS A 14 5.70 -0.97 -0.44
C HIS A 14 6.08 -0.63 0.99
N ILE A 15 5.71 0.57 1.46
CA ILE A 15 6.01 1.04 2.83
C ILE A 15 5.45 0.06 3.86
N LEU A 16 4.20 -0.37 3.67
CA LEU A 16 3.54 -1.28 4.61
C LEU A 16 3.89 -2.77 4.38
N ALA A 17 4.64 -3.13 3.35
CA ALA A 17 4.84 -4.53 3.00
C ALA A 17 5.48 -5.35 4.13
N PRO A 18 6.52 -4.87 4.85
CA PRO A 18 7.11 -5.60 5.97
C PRO A 18 6.12 -5.78 7.14
N LEU A 19 5.33 -4.74 7.43
CA LEU A 19 4.33 -4.78 8.51
C LEU A 19 3.17 -5.73 8.19
N ASN A 20 2.74 -5.76 6.93
CA ASN A 20 1.66 -6.63 6.48
C ASN A 20 2.04 -8.13 6.56
N LYS A 21 3.33 -8.48 6.57
CA LYS A 21 3.78 -9.88 6.77
C LYS A 21 3.25 -10.43 8.11
N PHE A 22 3.10 -9.60 9.15
CA PHE A 22 2.57 -10.04 10.44
C PHE A 22 1.08 -10.43 10.40
N LEU A 23 0.34 -9.98 9.39
CA LEU A 23 -1.07 -10.33 9.18
C LEU A 23 -1.23 -11.65 8.40
N GLU A 24 -0.19 -12.08 7.69
CA GLU A 24 -0.19 -13.30 6.89
C GLU A 24 -0.22 -14.52 7.85
N GLY A 25 -1.30 -15.31 7.80
CA GLY A 25 -1.49 -16.51 8.64
C GLY A 25 -2.46 -16.36 9.81
N HIS A 26 -2.82 -15.14 10.22
CA HIS A 26 -3.85 -14.94 11.26
C HIS A 26 -5.28 -15.19 10.76
N GLN A 27 -5.54 -15.01 9.45
CA GLN A 27 -6.87 -15.20 8.86
C GLN A 27 -7.28 -16.67 8.65
N ASN A 28 -6.33 -17.60 8.62
CA ASN A 28 -6.60 -19.01 8.33
C ASN A 28 -6.98 -19.84 9.58
N LYS A 29 -6.89 -19.28 10.79
CA LYS A 29 -7.20 -19.99 12.04
C LYS A 29 -8.70 -20.17 12.34
N ARG A 30 -9.60 -19.52 11.57
CA ARG A 30 -11.07 -19.61 11.78
C ARG A 30 -11.76 -20.78 11.05
N LYS A 31 -11.05 -21.55 10.22
CA LYS A 31 -11.67 -22.60 9.37
C LYS A 31 -11.29 -24.05 9.71
N SER A 32 -10.45 -24.30 10.72
CA SER A 32 -10.12 -25.66 11.12
C SER A 32 -11.04 -26.14 12.24
N PRO A 33 -11.82 -27.24 12.06
CA PRO A 33 -12.70 -27.79 13.10
C PRO A 33 -11.93 -28.44 14.26
N HIS A 34 -10.60 -28.50 14.18
CA HIS A 34 -9.71 -28.83 15.28
C HIS A 34 -8.80 -27.64 15.55
N PRO A 35 -8.79 -27.07 16.77
CA PRO A 35 -7.87 -25.99 17.13
C PRO A 35 -6.45 -26.59 17.22
N SER A 36 -5.75 -26.66 16.09
CA SER A 36 -4.33 -26.98 16.11
C SER A 36 -3.61 -25.87 16.87
N LYS A 37 -2.82 -26.30 17.86
CA LYS A 37 -1.90 -25.54 18.74
C LYS A 37 -1.91 -24.03 18.51
N LYS A 38 -2.21 -23.25 19.58
CA LYS A 38 -1.78 -21.86 19.71
C LYS A 38 -0.27 -21.80 19.43
N THR A 39 0.11 -21.61 18.17
CA THR A 39 1.41 -21.08 17.82
C THR A 39 1.37 -19.67 18.37
N GLU A 40 2.04 -19.48 19.50
CA GLU A 40 2.62 -18.20 19.88
C GLU A 40 3.60 -17.85 18.75
N ASN A 41 3.06 -17.35 17.64
CA ASN A 41 3.84 -16.65 16.64
C ASN A 41 4.26 -15.37 17.33
N THR A 42 5.35 -15.45 18.09
CA THR A 42 6.01 -14.29 18.67
C THR A 42 6.32 -13.36 17.51
N LEU A 43 5.74 -12.17 17.55
CA LEU A 43 5.92 -11.16 16.53
C LEU A 43 7.40 -10.74 16.59
N GLN A 44 8.20 -11.25 15.65
CA GLN A 44 9.61 -10.92 15.55
C GLN A 44 9.73 -9.52 14.95
N TRP A 45 9.84 -8.52 15.82
CA TRP A 45 10.07 -7.14 15.42
C TRP A 45 11.52 -6.99 14.96
N THR A 46 11.72 -6.93 13.65
CA THR A 46 13.03 -6.78 13.02
C THR A 46 13.33 -5.31 12.73
N GLU A 47 14.59 -5.01 12.41
CA GLU A 47 15.00 -3.68 11.94
C GLU A 47 14.25 -3.27 10.66
N GLU A 48 13.98 -4.21 9.74
CA GLU A 48 13.16 -3.97 8.53
C GLU A 48 11.75 -3.47 8.92
N THR A 49 11.15 -4.08 9.94
CA THR A 49 9.80 -3.72 10.40
C THR A 49 9.78 -2.41 11.19
N GLU A 50 10.80 -2.12 11.99
CA GLU A 50 10.95 -0.81 12.64
C GLU A 50 11.11 0.30 11.60
N LYS A 51 11.96 0.08 10.58
CA LYS A 51 12.16 1.03 9.49
C LYS A 51 10.85 1.26 8.73
N ALA A 52 10.11 0.21 8.41
CA ALA A 52 8.81 0.31 7.76
C ALA A 52 7.78 1.08 8.61
N PHE A 53 7.76 0.84 9.92
CA PHE A 53 6.89 1.57 10.85
C PHE A 53 7.23 3.06 10.92
N THR A 54 8.52 3.38 10.99
CA THR A 54 9.00 4.76 11.01
C THR A 54 8.74 5.47 9.68
N LEU A 55 8.96 4.81 8.55
CA LEU A 55 8.59 5.34 7.23
C LEU A 55 7.09 5.53 7.09
N ALA A 56 6.26 4.63 7.63
CA ALA A 56 4.81 4.79 7.59
C ALA A 56 4.33 6.02 8.40
N LYS A 57 4.95 6.28 9.57
CA LYS A 57 4.68 7.51 10.33
C LYS A 57 5.11 8.74 9.53
N GLN A 58 6.31 8.74 8.98
CA GLN A 58 6.83 9.86 8.19
C GLN A 58 5.96 10.13 6.96
N ALA A 59 5.50 9.09 6.27
CA ALA A 59 4.64 9.23 5.11
C ALA A 59 3.26 9.82 5.42
N LEU A 60 2.77 9.67 6.67
CA LEU A 60 1.56 10.36 7.12
C LEU A 60 1.81 11.85 7.37
N VAL A 61 3.01 12.20 7.86
CA VAL A 61 3.42 13.60 8.08
C VAL A 61 3.63 14.30 6.74
N ASP A 62 4.32 13.64 5.80
CA ASP A 62 4.66 14.14 4.47
C ASP A 62 3.57 13.82 3.43
N ALA A 63 2.34 13.55 3.88
CA ALA A 63 1.24 13.19 3.00
C ALA A 63 1.08 14.27 1.91
N THR A 64 1.09 13.82 0.65
CA THR A 64 1.12 14.74 -0.48
C THR A 64 -0.19 15.53 -0.56
N LEU A 65 -0.08 16.84 -0.79
CA LEU A 65 -1.24 17.68 -1.04
C LEU A 65 -1.85 17.32 -2.40
N LEU A 66 -2.99 16.64 -2.37
CA LEU A 66 -3.79 16.32 -3.55
C LEU A 66 -4.67 17.50 -3.96
N LYS A 67 -5.01 17.57 -5.24
CA LYS A 67 -5.96 18.56 -5.75
C LYS A 67 -7.39 18.03 -5.75
N TYR A 68 -8.33 18.96 -5.61
CA TYR A 68 -9.74 18.65 -5.79
C TYR A 68 -10.02 18.29 -7.26
N PRO A 69 -10.82 17.24 -7.52
CA PRO A 69 -11.23 16.89 -8.87
C PRO A 69 -11.95 18.06 -9.57
N ILE A 70 -11.51 18.39 -10.79
CA ILE A 70 -12.19 19.38 -11.63
C ILE A 70 -13.13 18.63 -12.58
N PRO A 71 -14.45 18.86 -12.52
CA PRO A 71 -15.40 18.22 -13.42
C PRO A 71 -15.05 18.49 -14.89
N GLY A 72 -14.96 17.42 -15.69
CA GLY A 72 -14.65 17.51 -17.13
C GLY A 72 -13.17 17.74 -17.47
N ALA A 73 -12.27 17.87 -16.49
CA ALA A 73 -10.84 17.93 -16.77
C ALA A 73 -10.33 16.62 -17.37
N GLN A 74 -9.34 16.72 -18.26
CA GLN A 74 -8.68 15.54 -18.80
C GLN A 74 -7.96 14.79 -17.68
N LEU A 75 -8.18 13.48 -17.61
CA LEU A 75 -7.53 12.62 -16.64
C LEU A 75 -6.41 11.82 -17.30
N SER A 76 -5.36 11.55 -16.53
CA SER A 76 -4.29 10.62 -16.90
C SER A 76 -3.98 9.72 -15.72
N LEU A 77 -3.82 8.43 -15.99
CA LEU A 77 -3.42 7.45 -14.98
C LEU A 77 -1.96 7.09 -15.22
N TRP A 78 -1.09 7.46 -14.28
CA TRP A 78 0.33 7.12 -14.34
C TRP A 78 0.53 5.88 -13.48
N THR A 79 1.10 4.82 -14.06
CA THR A 79 1.25 3.53 -13.38
C THR A 79 2.69 3.08 -13.41
N ASP A 80 3.12 2.44 -12.34
CA ASP A 80 4.40 1.75 -12.25
C ASP A 80 4.22 0.44 -11.47
N ALA A 81 5.04 -0.56 -11.78
CA ALA A 81 4.97 -1.86 -11.16
C ALA A 81 6.35 -2.38 -10.78
N SER A 82 6.38 -3.18 -9.72
CA SER A 82 7.56 -3.90 -9.27
C SER A 82 7.14 -5.33 -8.90
N ASP A 83 8.12 -6.19 -8.65
CA ASP A 83 7.92 -7.57 -8.20
C ASP A 83 7.10 -7.71 -6.92
N LEU A 84 6.90 -6.61 -6.17
CA LEU A 84 6.17 -6.63 -4.90
C LEU A 84 4.76 -6.04 -5.01
N ALA A 85 4.62 -4.96 -5.76
CA ALA A 85 3.43 -4.12 -5.71
C ALA A 85 3.33 -3.24 -6.97
N ILE A 86 2.09 -2.89 -7.29
CA ILE A 86 1.72 -1.91 -8.31
C ILE A 86 1.41 -0.58 -7.61
N GLY A 87 1.85 0.52 -8.21
CA GLY A 87 1.51 1.88 -7.84
C GLY A 87 0.85 2.61 -8.99
N SER A 88 -0.04 3.54 -8.68
CA SER A 88 -0.52 4.51 -9.65
C SER A 88 -0.80 5.87 -9.02
N SER A 89 -0.70 6.89 -9.87
CA SER A 89 -1.12 8.26 -9.58
C SER A 89 -2.19 8.65 -10.57
N LEU A 90 -3.38 8.98 -10.06
CA LEU A 90 -4.43 9.58 -10.85
C LEU A 90 -4.16 11.08 -10.93
N MET A 91 -3.97 11.56 -12.15
CA MET A 91 -3.63 12.94 -12.47
C MET A 91 -4.80 13.60 -13.21
N GLN A 92 -4.98 14.90 -12.99
CA GLN A 92 -5.86 15.73 -13.80
C GLN A 92 -5.06 16.86 -14.46
N LEU A 93 -5.45 17.25 -15.67
CA LEU A 93 -4.88 18.40 -16.36
C LEU A 93 -5.61 19.66 -15.91
N SER A 94 -4.86 20.61 -15.36
CA SER A 94 -5.33 21.90 -14.87
C SER A 94 -4.50 23.00 -15.51
N GLY A 95 -5.07 23.70 -16.51
CA GLY A 95 -4.28 24.49 -17.46
C GLY A 95 -3.28 23.60 -18.21
N ASP A 96 -2.00 23.94 -18.17
CA ASP A 96 -0.92 23.18 -18.82
C ASP A 96 -0.14 22.26 -17.85
N LYS A 97 -0.70 21.97 -16.67
CA LYS A 97 -0.01 21.18 -15.63
C LYS A 97 -0.82 19.96 -15.20
N TRP A 98 -0.13 18.83 -15.07
CA TRP A 98 -0.69 17.63 -14.45
C TRP A 98 -0.59 17.72 -12.93
N GLU A 99 -1.73 17.60 -12.26
CA GLU A 99 -1.81 17.65 -10.81
C GLU A 99 -2.39 16.33 -10.25
N PRO A 100 -1.84 15.80 -9.13
CA PRO A 100 -2.31 14.55 -8.56
C PRO A 100 -3.62 14.74 -7.79
N ILE A 101 -4.59 13.86 -8.04
CA ILE A 101 -5.87 13.82 -7.31
C ILE A 101 -6.01 12.61 -6.39
N ALA A 102 -5.27 11.53 -6.66
CA ALA A 102 -5.19 10.38 -5.75
C ALA A 102 -4.00 9.49 -6.10
N PHE A 103 -3.41 8.86 -5.08
CA PHE A 103 -2.51 7.72 -5.25
C PHE A 103 -3.24 6.41 -4.96
N LEU A 104 -2.93 5.39 -5.74
CA LEU A 104 -3.32 4.02 -5.48
C LEU A 104 -2.05 3.17 -5.39
N SER A 105 -2.06 2.21 -4.48
CA SER A 105 -0.98 1.24 -4.39
C SER A 105 -1.53 -0.07 -3.87
N MET A 106 -1.13 -1.17 -4.49
CA MET A 106 -1.62 -2.50 -4.19
C MET A 106 -0.46 -3.49 -4.15
N LYS A 107 -0.39 -4.29 -3.07
CA LYS A 107 0.56 -5.40 -2.97
C LYS A 107 0.10 -6.53 -3.89
N LEU A 108 1.01 -7.07 -4.68
CA LEU A 108 0.74 -8.22 -5.54
C LEU A 108 0.55 -9.48 -4.69
N SER A 109 -0.41 -10.32 -5.07
CA SER A 109 -0.60 -11.64 -4.49
C SER A 109 0.61 -12.54 -4.75
N LYS A 110 0.72 -13.69 -4.06
CA LYS A 110 1.81 -14.65 -4.33
C LYS A 110 1.84 -15.12 -5.78
N SER A 111 0.68 -15.33 -6.41
CA SER A 111 0.62 -15.75 -7.82
C SER A 111 0.98 -14.62 -8.77
N GLN A 112 0.51 -13.40 -8.52
CA GLN A 112 0.77 -12.25 -9.38
C GLN A 112 2.25 -11.87 -9.45
N ARG A 113 3.00 -12.09 -8.36
CA ARG A 113 4.45 -11.86 -8.31
C ARG A 113 5.26 -12.84 -9.17
N ASN A 114 4.65 -13.92 -9.65
CA ASN A 114 5.29 -14.90 -10.52
C ASN A 114 4.93 -14.71 -12.00
N TRP A 115 4.18 -13.66 -12.34
CA TRP A 115 3.91 -13.32 -13.74
C TRP A 115 5.16 -12.75 -14.41
N SER A 116 5.32 -13.00 -15.71
CA SER A 116 6.40 -12.37 -16.47
C SER A 116 6.20 -10.85 -16.45
N THR A 117 7.27 -10.13 -16.16
CA THR A 117 7.36 -8.67 -16.25
C THR A 117 7.82 -8.25 -17.64
#